data_AF-A0A9W6WWJ3-F1
#
_entry.id   AF-A0A9W6WWJ3-F1
#
_cell.length_a   1.000
_cell.length_b   1.000
_cell.length_c   1.000
_cell.angle_alpha   90.00
_cell.angle_beta   90.00
_cell.angle_gamma   90.00
#
_symmetry.space_group_name_H-M   'P 1'
#
loop_
_entity.id
_entity.type
_entity.pdbx_description
1 polymer ?
#
loop_
_entity_poly.entity_id
_entity_poly.type
_entity_poly.pdbx_seq_one_letter_code
_entity_poly.pdbx_strand_id
1 'polypeptide(L)'
;MGRLCLATDGRVPALQEIKALLECHENNPYAKFFGACGEIKTALDWCFKAEKMRIRDENFKHAKASDAYVKQKMQERRDRVAAEEKAKREAKAAAAN
;
A
#
# COMPACT_ATOMS: atom_id res chain seq x y z
N MET A 1 -19.50 15.86 14.11
CA MET A 1 -20.02 15.06 12.99
C MET A 1 -18.90 14.17 12.45
N GLY A 2 -18.84 12.88 12.80
CA GLY A 2 -17.67 12.06 12.46
C GLY A 2 -17.87 10.55 12.70
N ARG A 3 -19.05 10.01 12.39
CA ARG A 3 -19.39 8.60 12.68
C ARG A 3 -19.54 7.69 11.45
N LEU A 4 -19.35 8.16 10.22
CA LEU A 4 -19.80 7.37 9.05
C LEU A 4 -18.78 6.43 8.38
N CYS A 5 -17.49 6.44 8.75
CA CYS A 5 -16.54 5.52 8.11
C CYS A 5 -16.38 4.16 8.82
N LEU A 6 -17.13 3.87 9.89
CA LEU A 6 -17.07 2.57 10.56
C LEU A 6 -17.98 1.56 9.83
N ALA A 7 -17.45 0.91 8.80
CA ALA A 7 -18.02 -0.33 8.28
C ALA A 7 -17.58 -1.50 9.17
N THR A 8 -18.53 -2.17 9.81
CA THR A 8 -18.29 -3.30 10.72
C THR A 8 -17.94 -4.61 10.03
N ASP A 9 -17.98 -4.71 8.70
CA ASP A 9 -18.05 -6.02 8.03
C ASP A 9 -17.28 -6.13 6.70
N GLY A 10 -16.08 -5.54 6.59
CA GLY A 10 -15.10 -5.90 5.55
C GLY A 10 -15.56 -5.76 4.09
N ARG A 11 -16.64 -5.02 3.83
CA ARG A 11 -17.21 -4.77 2.50
C ARG A 11 -17.23 -3.26 2.24
N VAL A 12 -16.86 -2.87 1.02
CA VAL A 12 -16.73 -1.50 0.46
C VAL A 12 -17.17 -0.39 1.44
N PRO A 13 -16.22 0.31 2.10
CA PRO A 13 -16.48 1.13 3.29
C PRO A 13 -17.36 2.37 3.06
N ALA A 14 -17.83 2.62 1.84
CA ALA A 14 -18.48 3.87 1.47
C ALA A 14 -19.76 3.70 0.63
N LEU A 15 -20.36 2.52 0.58
CA LEU A 15 -21.53 2.27 -0.28
C LEU A 15 -22.70 3.23 0.00
N GLN A 16 -22.89 3.65 1.26
CA GLN A 16 -23.93 4.60 1.65
C GLN A 16 -23.64 6.03 1.19
N GLU A 17 -22.39 6.47 1.31
CA GLU A 17 -21.98 7.81 0.86
C GLU A 17 -21.97 7.93 -0.66
N ILE A 18 -21.66 6.83 -1.36
CA ILE A 18 -21.75 6.76 -2.83
C ILE A 18 -23.21 6.89 -3.27
N LYS A 19 -24.14 6.19 -2.60
CA LYS A 19 -25.58 6.31 -2.89
C LYS A 19 -26.10 7.71 -2.63
N ALA A 20 -25.75 8.31 -1.48
CA ALA A 20 -26.15 9.67 -1.15
C ALA A 20 -25.60 10.70 -2.16
N LEU A 21 -24.39 10.49 -2.68
CA LEU A 21 -23.81 11.34 -3.72
C LEU A 21 -24.54 11.19 -5.06
N LEU A 22 -24.91 9.95 -5.44
CA LEU A 22 -25.71 9.66 -6.63
C LEU A 22 -27.09 10.32 -6.55
N GLU A 23 -27.80 10.16 -5.43
CA GLU A 23 -29.10 10.81 -5.21
C GLU A 23 -28.98 12.34 -5.26
N CYS A 24 -27.90 12.91 -4.72
CA CYS A 24 -27.66 14.35 -4.81
C CYS A 24 -27.43 14.82 -6.27
N HIS A 25 -26.70 14.03 -7.07
CA HIS A 25 -26.48 14.32 -8.49
C HIS A 25 -27.74 14.17 -9.35
N GLU A 26 -28.61 13.20 -9.03
CA GLU A 26 -29.88 12.99 -9.73
C GLU A 26 -30.88 14.12 -9.45
N ASN A 27 -30.95 14.57 -8.19
CA ASN A 27 -31.81 15.69 -7.80
C ASN A 27 -31.30 17.05 -8.28
N ASN A 28 -29.98 17.18 -8.56
CA ASN A 28 -29.33 18.44 -8.90
C ASN A 28 -28.45 18.33 -10.15
N PRO A 29 -29.02 18.09 -11.34
CA PRO A 29 -28.26 17.86 -12.57
C PRO A 29 -27.36 19.04 -12.98
N TYR A 30 -27.77 20.28 -12.67
CA TYR A 30 -26.99 21.50 -12.93
C TYR A 30 -26.21 21.99 -11.71
N ALA A 31 -26.78 21.92 -10.49
CA ALA A 31 -26.13 22.42 -9.28
C ALA A 31 -25.00 21.50 -8.76
N LYS A 32 -24.87 20.28 -9.29
CA LYS A 32 -23.69 19.43 -9.06
C LYS A 32 -22.37 20.11 -9.44
N PHE A 33 -22.37 20.92 -10.50
CA PHE A 33 -21.17 21.64 -10.95
C PHE A 33 -20.87 22.90 -10.11
N PHE A 34 -21.85 23.36 -9.32
CA PHE A 34 -21.73 24.51 -8.42
C PHE A 34 -21.47 24.10 -6.97
N GLY A 35 -21.20 22.82 -6.70
CA GLY A 35 -20.78 22.35 -5.38
C GLY A 35 -21.93 22.01 -4.41
N ALA A 36 -23.18 21.92 -4.88
CA ALA A 36 -24.34 21.57 -4.04
C ALA A 36 -24.19 20.21 -3.31
N CYS A 37 -23.41 19.28 -3.88
CA CYS A 37 -23.11 17.98 -3.31
C CYS A 37 -21.71 17.90 -2.65
N GLY A 38 -21.07 19.04 -2.39
CA GLY A 38 -19.67 19.12 -1.93
C GLY A 38 -19.42 18.53 -0.56
N GLU A 39 -20.36 18.67 0.38
CA GLU A 39 -20.25 18.12 1.74
C GLU A 39 -20.27 16.58 1.73
N ILE A 40 -21.19 15.98 0.97
CA ILE A 40 -21.32 14.52 0.82
C ILE A 40 -20.06 13.97 0.13
N LYS A 41 -19.58 14.65 -0.91
CA LYS A 41 -18.33 14.29 -1.59
C LYS A 41 -17.13 14.37 -0.64
N THR A 42 -17.08 15.39 0.22
CA THR A 42 -15.99 15.57 1.18
C THR A 42 -15.99 14.45 2.21
N ALA A 43 -17.15 14.08 2.75
CA ALA A 43 -17.29 12.93 3.66
C ALA A 43 -16.80 11.62 3.01
N LEU A 44 -17.17 11.40 1.74
CA LEU A 44 -16.73 10.25 0.95
C LEU A 44 -15.20 10.23 0.76
N ASP A 45 -14.60 11.36 0.39
CA ASP A 45 -13.15 11.50 0.21
C ASP A 45 -12.38 11.25 1.51
N TRP A 46 -12.91 11.70 2.66
CA TRP A 46 -12.34 11.41 3.97
C TRP A 46 -12.33 9.92 4.29
N CYS A 47 -13.42 9.20 4.01
CA CYS A 47 -13.45 7.76 4.22
C CYS A 47 -12.46 7.01 3.32
N PHE A 48 -12.36 7.36 2.03
CA PHE A 48 -11.37 6.73 1.14
C PHE A 48 -9.93 7.05 1.55
N LYS A 49 -9.67 8.26 2.05
CA LYS A 49 -8.35 8.62 2.55
C LYS A 49 -7.97 7.81 3.79
N ALA A 50 -8.90 7.63 4.72
CA ALA A 50 -8.68 6.81 5.91
C ALA A 50 -8.38 5.35 5.55
N GLU A 51 -9.17 4.75 4.67
CA GLU A 51 -8.96 3.36 4.24
C GLU A 51 -7.64 3.20 3.47
N LYS A 52 -7.34 4.14 2.57
CA LYS A 52 -6.07 4.14 1.82
C LYS A 52 -4.87 4.22 2.75
N MET A 53 -4.94 5.02 3.83
CA MET A 53 -3.87 5.10 4.82
C MET A 53 -3.72 3.80 5.61
N ARG A 54 -4.83 3.15 5.99
CA ARG A 54 -4.81 1.86 6.68
C ARG A 54 -4.15 0.77 5.83
N ILE A 55 -4.60 0.61 4.59
CA ILE A 55 -4.02 -0.36 3.63
C ILE A 55 -2.55 -0.06 3.37
N ARG A 56 -2.19 1.22 3.21
CA ARG A 56 -0.80 1.62 2.98
C ARG A 56 0.09 1.27 4.18
N ASP A 57 -0.37 1.44 5.40
CA ASP A 57 0.38 1.09 6.61
C ASP A 57 0.62 -0.43 6.70
N GLU A 58 -0.41 -1.22 6.45
CA GLU A 58 -0.31 -2.69 6.40
C GLU A 58 0.67 -3.16 5.31
N ASN A 59 0.50 -2.65 4.09
CA ASN A 59 1.40 -2.96 2.98
C ASN A 59 2.85 -2.51 3.26
N PHE A 60 3.03 -1.37 3.92
CA PHE A 60 4.35 -0.88 4.29
C PHE A 60 5.04 -1.81 5.31
N LYS A 61 4.30 -2.30 6.31
CA LYS A 61 4.82 -3.29 7.28
C LYS A 61 5.22 -4.59 6.60
N HIS A 62 4.37 -5.11 5.71
CA HIS A 62 4.67 -6.33 4.93
C HIS A 62 5.87 -6.15 4.01
N ALA A 63 5.94 -5.02 3.29
CA ALA A 63 7.05 -4.70 2.40
C ALA A 63 8.37 -4.58 3.17
N LYS A 64 8.37 -3.92 4.33
CA LYS A 64 9.56 -3.78 5.18
C LYS A 64 10.06 -5.13 5.71
N ALA A 65 9.15 -6.01 6.12
CA ALA A 65 9.50 -7.36 6.56
C ALA A 65 10.10 -8.20 5.43
N SER A 66 9.50 -8.14 4.24
CA SER A 66 9.99 -8.84 3.04
C SER A 66 11.36 -8.30 2.60
N ASP A 67 11.53 -6.99 2.56
CA ASP A 67 12.78 -6.34 2.14
C ASP A 67 13.95 -6.72 3.08
N ALA A 68 13.71 -6.75 4.39
CA ALA A 68 14.72 -7.21 5.35
C ALA A 68 15.13 -8.67 5.11
N TYR A 69 14.16 -9.56 4.89
CA TYR A 69 14.41 -10.96 4.60
C TYR A 69 15.19 -11.16 3.28
N VAL A 70 14.77 -10.49 2.21
CA VAL A 70 15.44 -10.55 0.90
C VAL A 70 16.86 -10.01 1.00
N LYS A 71 17.08 -8.90 1.71
CA LYS A 71 18.40 -8.31 1.89
C LYS A 71 19.35 -9.26 2.61
N GLN A 72 18.89 -9.95 3.67
CA GLN A 72 19.68 -10.98 4.35
C GLN A 72 20.05 -12.12 3.42
N LYS A 73 19.08 -12.69 2.68
CA LYS A 73 19.33 -13.80 1.76
C LYS A 73 20.25 -13.42 0.59
N MET A 74 20.14 -12.19 0.09
CA MET A 74 21.05 -11.67 -0.93
C MET A 74 22.47 -11.49 -0.39
N GLN A 75 22.62 -11.07 0.88
CA GLN A 75 23.93 -10.95 1.51
C GLN A 75 24.60 -12.30 1.70
N GLU A 76 23.89 -13.29 2.26
CA GLU A 76 24.38 -14.68 2.40
C GLU A 76 24.87 -15.24 1.05
N ARG A 77 24.11 -15.00 -0.03
CA ARG A 77 24.50 -15.44 -1.38
C ARG A 77 25.77 -14.74 -1.86
N ARG A 78 25.90 -13.42 -1.64
CA ARG A 78 27.11 -12.66 -2.01
C ARG A 78 28.35 -13.16 -1.26
N ASP A 79 28.21 -13.40 0.04
CA ASP A 79 29.32 -13.85 0.88
C ASP A 79 29.78 -15.27 0.49
N ARG A 80 28.83 -16.17 0.17
CA ARG A 80 29.16 -17.51 -0.33
C ARG A 80 29.92 -17.45 -1.65
N VAL A 81 29.45 -16.66 -2.61
CA VAL A 81 30.13 -16.50 -3.90
C VAL A 81 31.52 -15.90 -3.71
N ALA A 82 31.67 -14.89 -2.84
CA ALA A 82 32.98 -14.31 -2.54
C ALA A 82 33.94 -15.33 -1.91
N ALA A 83 33.46 -16.18 -1.00
CA ALA A 83 34.26 -17.24 -0.39
C ALA A 83 34.69 -18.32 -1.41
N GLU A 84 33.77 -18.76 -2.28
CA GLU A 84 34.07 -19.69 -3.36
C GLU A 84 35.11 -19.11 -4.33
N GLU A 85 34.97 -17.84 -4.72
CA GLU A 85 35.93 -17.18 -5.61
C GLU A 85 37.30 -17.00 -4.94
N LYS A 86 37.33 -16.67 -3.63
CA LYS A 86 38.58 -16.61 -2.86
C LYS A 86 39.27 -17.98 -2.80
N ALA A 87 38.52 -19.04 -2.48
CA ALA A 87 39.05 -20.40 -2.42
C ALA A 87 39.59 -20.87 -3.79
N LYS A 88 38.88 -20.57 -4.88
CA LYS A 88 39.36 -20.84 -6.25
C LYS A 88 40.65 -20.08 -6.57
N ARG A 89 40.75 -18.81 -6.16
CA ARG A 89 41.97 -17.98 -6.37
C ARG A 89 43.16 -18.53 -5.61
N GLU A 90 42.96 -18.94 -4.35
CA GLU A 90 44.00 -19.55 -3.51
C GLU A 90 44.43 -20.91 -4.06
N ALA A 91 43.50 -21.77 -4.46
CA ALA A 91 43.81 -23.07 -5.09
C ALA A 91 44.57 -22.89 -6.41
N LYS A 92 44.20 -21.90 -7.23
CA LYS A 92 44.92 -21.58 -8.47
C LYS A 92 46.33 -21.04 -8.21
N ALA A 93 46.52 -20.23 -7.17
CA ALA A 93 47.84 -19.73 -6.78
C ALA A 93 48.75 -20.83 -6.21
N ALA A 94 48.18 -21.79 -5.47
CA ALA A 94 48.89 -22.95 -4.97
C ALA A 94 49.28 -23.93 -6.08
N ALA A 95 48.47 -24.07 -7.14
CA ALA A 95 48.80 -24.90 -8.30
C ALA A 95 49.81 -24.25 -9.28
N ALA A 96 50.12 -22.96 -9.08
CA ALA A 96 51.06 -22.21 -9.92
C ALA A 96 52.45 -22.02 -9.28
N ASN A 97 52.64 -22.45 -8.03
CA ASN A 97 53.94 -22.63 -7.37
C ASN A 97 54.33 -24.10 -7.36
#